data_AF-A0A1Z9F4Z2-F1
#
_entry.id   AF-A0A1Z9F4Z2-F1
#
_cell.length_a   1.000
_cell.length_b   1.000
_cell.length_c   1.000
_cell.angle_alpha   90.00
_cell.angle_beta   90.00
_cell.angle_gamma   90.00
#
_symmetry.space_group_name_H-M   'P 1'
#
loop_
_entity.id
_entity.type
_entity.pdbx_description
1 polymer ?
#
loop_
_entity_poly.entity_id
_entity_poly.type
_entity_poly.pdbx_seq_one_letter_code
_entity_poly.pdbx_strand_id
1 'polypeptide(L)'
;LLLLKRFNGASSSRSGQMRVVASLGLGQRERAVLIEVGNEQLLVGVAPGSVNMLHVLPESVSPPSDSGKPSFADVWKIATGKQGSEV
;
A
#
# COMPACT_ATOMS: atom_id res chain seq x y z
N LEU A 1 6.33 -4.69 29.38
CA LEU A 1 5.34 -5.22 28.42
C LEU A 1 5.22 -4.22 27.27
N LEU A 2 6.01 -4.40 26.21
CA LEU A 2 5.93 -3.54 25.04
C LEU A 2 4.66 -3.86 24.26
N LEU A 3 3.77 -2.89 24.17
CA LEU A 3 2.51 -2.97 23.47
C LEU A 3 2.79 -2.99 21.96
N LEU A 4 2.90 -4.19 21.36
CA LEU A 4 3.09 -4.33 19.92
C LEU A 4 1.83 -3.84 19.20
N LYS A 5 1.93 -2.61 18.68
CA LYS A 5 0.96 -2.04 17.76
C LYS A 5 0.89 -2.94 16.53
N ARG A 6 -0.22 -3.68 16.40
CA ARG A 6 -0.49 -4.60 15.29
C ARG A 6 -0.32 -3.84 13.97
N PHE A 7 0.75 -4.15 13.26
CA PHE A 7 0.97 -3.71 11.89
C PHE A 7 -0.07 -4.43 11.02
N ASN A 8 -1.19 -3.77 10.74
CA ASN A 8 -2.11 -4.17 9.67
C ASN A 8 -1.53 -3.73 8.30
N GLY A 9 -0.25 -4.05 8.06
CA GLY A 9 0.36 -3.97 6.74
C GLY A 9 0.18 -5.32 6.06
N ALA A 10 -0.30 -5.32 4.82
CA ALA A 10 -0.56 -6.51 4.00
C ALA A 10 -1.84 -7.29 4.33
N SER A 11 -2.99 -6.73 3.94
CA SER A 11 -3.93 -7.54 3.16
C SER A 11 -3.92 -7.00 1.74
N SER A 12 -2.87 -7.34 0.98
CA SER A 12 -2.97 -7.43 -0.46
C SER A 12 -3.88 -8.62 -0.75
N SER A 13 -5.19 -8.42 -0.56
CA SER A 13 -6.20 -9.28 -1.15
C SER A 13 -5.98 -9.21 -2.65
N ARG A 14 -5.30 -10.22 -3.20
CA ARG A 14 -5.26 -10.54 -4.64
C ARG A 14 -6.62 -11.06 -5.12
N SER A 15 -7.71 -10.45 -4.66
CA SER A 15 -9.01 -10.59 -5.30
C SER A 15 -8.96 -9.67 -6.52
N GLY A 16 -8.60 -10.27 -7.67
CA GLY A 16 -7.93 -9.66 -8.82
C GLY A 16 -8.69 -8.61 -9.63
N GLN A 17 -9.53 -7.78 -9.02
CA GLN A 17 -10.24 -6.70 -9.71
C GLN A 17 -10.25 -5.38 -8.96
N MET A 18 -9.86 -5.34 -7.68
CA MET A 18 -9.87 -4.10 -6.89
C MET A 18 -8.71 -4.07 -5.90
N ARG A 19 -7.96 -2.97 -5.87
CA ARG A 19 -6.92 -2.73 -4.86
C ARG A 19 -6.94 -1.31 -4.34
N VAL A 20 -6.55 -1.13 -3.08
CA VAL A 20 -6.26 0.20 -2.54
C VAL A 20 -4.83 0.57 -2.93
N VAL A 21 -4.66 1.69 -3.64
CA VAL A 21 -3.36 2.20 -4.07
C VAL A 21 -2.73 3.05 -2.97
N ALA A 22 -3.52 3.95 -2.38
CA ALA A 22 -3.06 4.86 -1.34
C ALA A 22 -4.22 5.32 -0.45
N SER A 23 -3.88 5.80 0.75
CA SER A 23 -4.82 6.47 1.65
C SER A 23 -4.17 7.67 2.32
N LEU A 24 -4.85 8.81 2.30
CA LEU A 24 -4.43 10.07 2.92
C LEU A 24 -5.46 10.47 3.99
N GLY A 25 -4.99 10.75 5.21
CA GLY A 25 -5.87 11.30 6.25
C GLY A 25 -6.14 12.79 5.98
N LEU A 26 -7.42 13.17 5.93
CA LEU A 26 -7.85 14.56 5.75
C LEU A 26 -8.27 15.22 7.07
N GLY A 27 -8.62 14.41 8.08
CA GLY A 27 -9.01 14.86 9.41
C GLY A 27 -9.06 13.70 10.39
N GLN A 28 -9.63 13.90 11.59
CA GLN A 28 -9.65 12.86 12.62
C GLN A 28 -10.37 11.57 12.18
N ARG A 29 -11.43 11.70 11.38
CA ARG A 29 -12.24 10.57 10.92
C ARG A 29 -12.45 10.56 9.40
N GLU A 30 -11.72 11.41 8.69
CA GLU A 30 -11.88 11.62 7.25
C GLU A 30 -10.63 11.17 6.52
N ARG A 31 -10.82 10.48 5.39
CA ARG A 31 -9.74 9.95 4.57
C ARG A 31 -10.06 10.10 3.09
N ALA A 32 -9.06 10.45 2.29
CA ALA A 32 -9.08 10.22 0.85
C ALA A 32 -8.42 8.87 0.56
N VAL A 33 -9.09 8.02 -0.21
CA VAL A 33 -8.63 6.68 -0.56
C VAL A 33 -8.60 6.58 -2.07
N LEU A 34 -7.44 6.22 -2.62
CA LEU A 34 -7.28 5.91 -4.03
C LEU A 34 -7.45 4.41 -4.23
N ILE A 35 -8.45 4.03 -5.00
CA ILE A 35 -8.81 2.64 -5.30
C ILE A 35 -8.60 2.42 -6.78
N GLU A 36 -7.93 1.35 -7.15
CA GLU A 36 -7.83 0.90 -8.54
C GLU A 36 -8.79 -0.25 -8.77
N VAL A 37 -9.61 -0.13 -9.81
CA VAL A 37 -10.60 -1.13 -10.24
C VAL A 37 -10.43 -1.39 -11.72
N GLY A 38 -9.99 -2.58 -12.08
CA GLY A 38 -9.60 -2.88 -13.47
C GLY A 38 -8.48 -1.95 -13.94
N ASN A 39 -8.81 -1.04 -14.86
CA ASN A 39 -7.87 -0.06 -15.44
C ASN A 39 -8.12 1.37 -14.96
N GLU A 40 -9.13 1.62 -14.13
CA GLU A 40 -9.48 2.94 -13.64
C GLU A 40 -9.00 3.15 -12.21
N GLN A 41 -8.64 4.38 -11.88
CA GLN A 41 -8.35 4.78 -10.51
C GLN A 41 -9.41 5.77 -10.01
N LEU A 42 -10.01 5.46 -8.86
CA LEU A 42 -11.08 6.22 -8.24
C LEU A 42 -10.55 6.80 -6.94
N LEU A 43 -10.62 8.13 -6.83
CA LEU A 43 -10.38 8.84 -5.59
C LEU A 43 -11.69 9.01 -4.84
N VAL A 44 -11.74 8.47 -3.63
CA VAL A 44 -12.96 8.39 -2.82
C VAL A 44 -12.70 9.03 -1.46
N GLY A 45 -13.59 9.91 -1.02
CA GLY A 45 -13.63 10.45 0.33
C GLY A 45 -14.42 9.52 1.24
N VAL A 46 -13.86 9.19 2.40
CA VAL A 46 -14.45 8.29 3.39
C VAL A 46 -14.54 9.02 4.73
N ALA A 47 -15.75 9.07 5.28
CA ALA A 47 -16.05 9.57 6.61
C ALA A 47 -17.04 8.63 7.32
N PRO A 48 -17.30 8.77 8.63
CA PRO A 48 -18.28 7.94 9.32
C PRO A 48 -19.67 8.11 8.70
N GLY A 49 -20.22 7.02 8.17
CA GLY A 49 -21.57 7.01 7.57
C GLY A 49 -21.65 7.60 6.15
N SER A 50 -20.54 8.05 5.56
CA SER A 50 -20.54 8.56 4.18
C SER A 50 -19.29 8.16 3.41
N VAL A 51 -19.51 7.83 2.15
CA VAL A 51 -18.47 7.56 1.16
C VAL A 51 -18.87 8.33 -0.09
N ASN A 52 -17.98 9.18 -0.60
CA ASN A 52 -18.26 9.99 -1.77
C ASN A 52 -17.14 9.90 -2.79
N MET A 53 -17.49 9.78 -4.07
CA MET A 53 -16.50 9.82 -5.15
C MET A 53 -16.03 11.25 -5.34
N LEU A 54 -14.73 11.49 -5.15
CA LEU A 54 -14.11 12.81 -5.32
C LEU A 54 -13.68 13.01 -6.77
N HIS A 55 -13.06 11.99 -7.37
CA HIS A 55 -12.57 12.06 -8.74
C HIS A 55 -12.34 10.67 -9.34
N VAL A 56 -12.45 10.56 -10.66
CA VAL A 56 -11.94 9.41 -11.42
C VAL A 56 -10.70 9.89 -12.15
N LEU A 57 -9.56 9.27 -11.86
CA LEU A 57 -8.28 9.62 -12.47
C LEU A 57 -8.20 8.94 -13.84
N PRO A 58 -8.06 9.71 -14.92
CA PRO A 58 -7.96 9.15 -16.28
C PRO A 58 -6.62 8.44 -16.51
N GLU A 59 -5.58 8.80 -15.74
CA GLU A 59 -4.26 8.19 -15.80
C GLU A 59 -3.94 7.54 -14.45
N SER A 60 -3.51 6.27 -14.51
CA SER A 60 -3.13 5.52 -13.33
C SER A 60 -1.85 6.08 -12.72
N VAL A 61 -1.95 6.58 -11.48
CA VAL A 61 -0.79 6.96 -10.70
C VAL A 61 -0.12 5.67 -10.23
N SER A 62 1.00 5.32 -10.86
CA SER A 62 1.87 4.27 -10.33
C SER A 62 2.46 4.78 -9.00
N PRO A 63 2.41 3.99 -7.91
CA PRO A 63 3.24 4.33 -6.76
C PRO A 63 4.69 4.40 -7.25
N PRO A 64 5.52 5.30 -6.68
CA PRO A 64 6.95 5.25 -6.96
C PRO A 64 7.40 3.84 -6.63
N SER A 65 7.89 3.10 -7.63
CA SER A 65 8.49 1.80 -7.40
C SER A 65 9.54 2.02 -6.33
N ASP A 66 9.42 1.35 -5.18
CA ASP A 66 10.39 1.37 -4.08
C ASP A 66 11.70 0.65 -4.50
N SER A 67 12.07 0.75 -5.78
CA SER A 67 13.15 0.06 -6.48
C SER A 67 14.54 0.50 -6.02
N GLY A 68 14.62 1.50 -5.13
CA GLY A 68 15.88 1.95 -4.55
C GLY A 68 16.18 1.39 -3.16
N LYS A 69 15.21 0.78 -2.46
CA LYS A 69 15.44 0.26 -1.11
C LYS A 69 15.62 -1.26 -1.17
N PRO A 70 16.69 -1.81 -0.57
CA PRO A 70 16.86 -3.24 -0.50
C PRO A 70 15.66 -3.84 0.23
N SER A 71 15.09 -4.90 -0.35
CA SER A 71 14.01 -5.62 0.30
C SER A 71 14.50 -6.15 1.65
N PHE A 72 13.60 -6.32 2.60
CA PHE A 72 13.91 -6.99 3.87
C PHE A 72 14.60 -8.35 3.65
N ALA A 73 14.21 -9.07 2.59
CA ALA A 73 14.84 -10.32 2.19
C ALA A 73 16.32 -10.15 1.77
N ASP A 74 16.67 -9.03 1.13
CA ASP A 74 18.03 -8.72 0.71
C ASP A 74 18.90 -8.36 1.91
N VAL A 75 18.37 -7.55 2.83
CA VAL A 75 19.04 -7.21 4.10
C VAL A 75 19.27 -8.46 4.96
N TRP A 76 18.32 -9.40 4.98
CA TRP A 76 18.44 -10.65 5.73
C TRP A 76 19.52 -11.57 5.16
N LYS A 77 19.65 -11.67 3.83
CA LYS A 77 20.72 -12.45 3.18
C LYS A 77 22.11 -11.90 3.52
N ILE A 78 22.24 -10.58 3.65
CA ILE A 78 23.48 -9.91 4.06
C ILE A 78 23.78 -10.21 5.54
N ALA A 79 22.78 -10.05 6.43
CA ALA A 79 22.97 -10.23 7.87
C ALA A 79 23.21 -11.69 8.29
N THR A 80 22.62 -12.66 7.58
CA THR A 80 22.81 -14.09 7.88
C THR A 80 24.08 -14.70 7.27
N GLY A 81 24.94 -13.88 6.66
CA GLY A 81 26.24 -14.32 6.16
C GLY A 81 26.16 -15.37 5.03
N LYS A 82 24.98 -15.58 4.43
CA LYS A 82 24.76 -16.55 3.35
C LYS A 82 25.20 -15.99 1.97
N GLN A 83 26.21 -15.14 1.96
CA GLN A 83 27.02 -14.84 0.78
C GLN A 83 28.41 -15.44 0.99
N GLY A 84 28.55 -16.70 0.61
CA GLY A 84 29.81 -17.41 0.73
C GLY A 84 29.64 -18.89 0.43
N SER A 85 29.09 -19.23 -0.73
CA SER A 85 29.27 -20.52 -1.42
C SER A 85 28.25 -20.68 -2.56
N GLU A 86 28.56 -20.14 -3.74
CA GLU A 86 28.34 -20.90 -4.97
C GLU A 86 29.46 -20.52 -5.94
N VAL A 87 30.06 -21.57 -6.50
CA VAL A 87 31.27 -21.63 -7.34
C VAL A 87 31.09 -20.97 -8.69
#